data_AF-A0AAE1U4V6-F1
#
_entry.id   AF-A0AAE1U4V6-F1
#
_cell.length_a   1.000
_cell.length_b   1.000
_cell.length_c   1.000
_cell.angle_alpha   90.00
_cell.angle_beta   90.00
_cell.angle_gamma   90.00
#
_symmetry.space_group_name_H-M   'P 1'
#
loop_
_entity.id
_entity.type
_entity.pdbx_description
1 polymer ?
#
loop_
_entity_poly.entity_id
_entity_poly.type
_entity_poly.pdbx_seq_one_letter_code
_entity_poly.pdbx_strand_id
1 'polypeptide(L)'
;MAEQSGREPVEKWPVCDCLISFHSKGFPLEKAQVYTHLRKPYIINDLDMQYDLQDRRVVYNTLQREGIELPRFAILDRDSKDPSKRELIEGEDHVKVNGVTFNKPFVEKPVLAEDHNIYIY
;
A
#
# COMPACT_ATOMS: atom_id res chain seq x y z
N MET A 1 17.45 12.62 -16.52
CA MET A 1 16.41 13.60 -16.90
C MET A 1 15.23 13.68 -15.92
N ALA A 2 14.93 12.64 -15.11
CA ALA A 2 13.80 12.69 -14.15
C ALA A 2 14.11 13.40 -12.81
N GLU A 3 15.37 13.35 -12.32
CA GLU A 3 15.74 13.81 -10.97
C GLU A 3 15.64 15.33 -10.73
N GLN A 4 15.64 16.16 -11.78
CA GLN A 4 15.48 17.61 -11.64
C GLN A 4 14.01 18.06 -11.58
N SER A 5 13.07 17.29 -12.17
CA SER A 5 11.67 17.70 -12.28
C SER A 5 10.92 17.70 -10.94
N GLY A 6 11.25 16.78 -10.02
CA GLY A 6 10.55 16.65 -8.74
C GLY A 6 10.69 17.87 -7.82
N ARG A 7 11.72 18.70 -8.01
CA ARG A 7 11.98 19.89 -7.18
C ARG A 7 11.29 21.16 -7.71
N GLU A 8 11.11 21.28 -9.01
CA GLU A 8 10.50 22.45 -9.61
C GLU A 8 8.99 22.54 -9.30
N PRO A 9 8.43 23.74 -9.18
CA PRO A 9 6.99 23.91 -9.00
C PRO A 9 6.22 23.34 -10.20
N VAL A 10 5.02 22.80 -9.96
CA VAL A 10 4.26 21.98 -10.94
C VAL A 10 3.88 22.76 -12.20
N GLU A 11 3.82 24.09 -12.11
CA GLU A 11 3.56 25.00 -13.22
C GLU A 11 4.67 24.96 -14.28
N LYS A 12 5.91 24.65 -13.85
CA LYS A 12 7.08 24.53 -14.74
C LYS A 12 7.25 23.15 -15.34
N TRP A 13 6.48 22.16 -14.88
CA TRP A 13 6.57 20.81 -15.44
C TRP A 13 6.10 20.81 -16.91
N PRO A 14 6.68 19.94 -17.76
CA PRO A 14 6.27 19.83 -19.17
C PRO A 14 4.77 19.58 -19.30
N VAL A 15 4.14 20.18 -20.32
CA VAL A 15 2.73 19.90 -20.66
C VAL A 15 2.66 18.57 -21.40
N CYS A 16 1.61 17.79 -21.13
CA CYS A 16 1.31 16.57 -21.85
C CYS A 16 -0.22 16.40 -22.01
N ASP A 17 -0.63 15.73 -23.08
CA ASP A 17 -2.03 15.33 -23.28
C ASP A 17 -2.38 14.05 -22.51
N CYS A 18 -1.37 13.23 -22.21
CA CYS A 18 -1.49 11.94 -21.53
C CYS A 18 -0.38 11.83 -20.47
N LEU A 19 -0.76 11.48 -19.24
CA LEU A 19 0.15 11.31 -18.11
C LEU A 19 0.25 9.84 -17.70
N ILE A 20 1.48 9.33 -17.72
CA ILE A 20 1.85 8.07 -17.08
C ILE A 20 2.73 8.43 -15.90
N SER A 21 2.27 8.13 -14.69
CA SER A 21 2.99 8.43 -13.45
C SER A 21 2.70 7.36 -12.41
N PHE A 22 3.73 6.99 -11.64
CA PHE A 22 3.68 5.96 -10.62
C PHE A 22 4.57 6.33 -9.44
N HIS A 23 4.11 6.03 -8.23
CA HIS A 23 4.84 6.25 -7.00
C HIS A 23 6.03 5.29 -6.86
N SER A 24 7.10 5.81 -6.30
CA SER A 24 8.23 5.07 -5.76
C SER A 24 8.82 5.87 -4.61
N LYS A 25 9.64 5.26 -3.75
CA LYS A 25 10.30 5.94 -2.63
C LYS A 25 10.89 7.31 -3.02
N GLY A 26 10.39 8.37 -2.38
CA GLY A 26 10.82 9.76 -2.61
C GLY A 26 10.10 10.50 -3.74
N PHE A 27 9.16 9.86 -4.45
CA PHE A 27 8.34 10.48 -5.47
C PHE A 27 7.27 11.39 -4.84
N PRO A 28 7.15 12.67 -5.26
CA PRO A 28 6.16 13.58 -4.69
C PRO A 28 4.78 13.36 -5.33
N LEU A 29 4.06 12.32 -4.90
CA LEU A 29 2.74 11.96 -5.44
C LEU A 29 1.72 13.10 -5.34
N GLU A 30 1.75 13.85 -4.23
CA GLU A 30 0.92 15.05 -4.05
C GLU A 30 1.15 16.09 -5.15
N LYS A 31 2.41 16.32 -5.55
CA LYS A 31 2.72 17.25 -6.65
C LYS A 31 2.20 16.73 -7.99
N ALA A 32 2.26 15.42 -8.22
CA ALA A 32 1.68 14.82 -9.41
C ALA A 32 0.16 15.02 -9.46
N GLN A 33 -0.53 14.88 -8.32
CA GLN A 33 -1.96 15.21 -8.21
C GLN A 33 -2.21 16.69 -8.53
N VAL A 34 -1.49 17.63 -7.93
CA VAL A 34 -1.66 19.07 -8.23
C VAL A 34 -1.42 19.36 -9.72
N TYR A 35 -0.42 18.73 -10.33
CA TYR A 35 -0.17 18.84 -11.77
C TYR A 35 -1.37 18.35 -12.60
N THR A 36 -1.99 17.22 -12.25
CA THR A 36 -3.17 16.72 -12.98
C THR A 36 -4.37 17.67 -12.87
N HIS A 37 -4.58 18.32 -11.73
CA HIS A 37 -5.62 19.33 -11.57
C HIS A 37 -5.35 20.58 -12.42
N LEU A 38 -4.08 20.99 -12.52
CA LEU A 38 -3.65 22.15 -13.31
C LEU A 38 -3.74 21.91 -14.82
N ARG A 39 -3.22 20.77 -15.30
CA ARG A 39 -3.03 20.50 -16.74
C ARG A 39 -4.10 19.61 -17.36
N LYS A 40 -4.88 18.88 -16.55
CA LYS A 40 -5.97 17.98 -16.97
C LYS A 40 -5.58 17.00 -18.10
N PRO A 41 -4.43 16.31 -18.01
CA PRO A 41 -4.08 15.27 -18.99
C PRO A 41 -5.01 14.07 -18.86
N TYR A 42 -5.05 13.21 -19.87
CA TYR A 42 -5.59 11.86 -19.74
C TYR A 42 -4.68 11.04 -18.83
N ILE A 43 -5.19 10.54 -17.70
CA ILE A 43 -4.41 9.84 -16.68
C ILE A 43 -4.47 8.34 -16.95
N ILE A 44 -3.32 7.70 -17.20
CA ILE A 44 -3.26 6.25 -17.45
C ILE A 44 -3.30 5.45 -16.14
N ASN A 45 -2.55 5.90 -15.14
CA ASN A 45 -2.52 5.28 -13.83
C ASN A 45 -3.15 6.27 -12.85
N ASP A 46 -4.31 5.90 -12.28
CA ASP A 46 -4.95 6.68 -11.22
C ASP A 46 -3.93 7.00 -10.12
N LEU A 47 -3.82 8.28 -9.74
CA LEU A 47 -2.82 8.72 -8.77
C LEU A 47 -3.29 8.50 -7.33
N ASP A 48 -4.60 8.57 -7.07
CA ASP A 48 -5.18 8.43 -5.74
C ASP A 48 -5.07 6.98 -5.28
N MET A 49 -5.34 6.03 -6.17
CA MET A 49 -5.19 4.59 -5.93
C MET A 49 -3.75 4.20 -5.59
N GLN A 50 -2.75 5.03 -5.88
CA GLN A 50 -1.36 4.74 -5.52
C GLN A 50 -1.08 4.89 -4.02
N TYR A 51 -1.92 5.61 -3.27
CA TYR A 51 -1.89 5.59 -1.80
C TYR A 51 -2.42 4.27 -1.27
N ASP A 52 -3.49 3.75 -1.86
CA ASP A 52 -4.07 2.46 -1.47
C ASP A 52 -3.08 1.31 -1.69
N LEU A 53 -2.30 1.35 -2.78
CA LEU A 53 -1.26 0.36 -3.07
C LEU A 53 -0.12 0.34 -2.03
N GLN A 54 0.05 1.39 -1.22
CA GLN A 54 1.09 1.46 -0.19
C GLN A 54 0.68 0.75 1.12
N ASP A 55 -0.60 0.42 1.30
CA ASP A 55 -1.09 -0.30 2.48
C ASP A 55 -1.62 -1.69 2.09
N ARG A 56 -0.92 -2.75 2.54
CA ARG A 56 -1.31 -4.13 2.22
C ARG A 56 -2.72 -4.47 2.69
N ARG A 57 -3.22 -3.82 3.75
CA ARG A 57 -4.59 -4.04 4.26
C ARG A 57 -5.63 -3.53 3.27
N VAL A 58 -5.40 -2.36 2.68
CA VAL A 58 -6.29 -1.76 1.67
C VAL A 58 -6.26 -2.57 0.38
N VAL A 59 -5.07 -3.00 -0.05
CA VAL A 59 -4.92 -3.92 -1.20
C VAL A 59 -5.71 -5.20 -0.98
N TYR A 60 -5.52 -5.88 0.15
CA TYR A 60 -6.22 -7.15 0.45
C TYR A 60 -7.74 -6.94 0.54
N ASN A 61 -8.20 -5.86 1.19
CA ASN A 61 -9.63 -5.55 1.26
C ASN A 61 -10.25 -5.31 -0.13
N THR A 62 -9.52 -4.63 -1.02
CA THR A 62 -9.95 -4.42 -2.40
C THR A 62 -10.06 -5.75 -3.15
N LEU A 63 -9.03 -6.60 -3.06
CA LEU A 63 -9.04 -7.93 -3.70
C LEU A 63 -10.18 -8.82 -3.17
N GLN A 64 -10.44 -8.81 -1.85
CA GLN A 64 -11.59 -9.52 -1.27
C GLN A 64 -12.93 -9.00 -1.78
N ARG A 65 -13.11 -7.67 -1.86
CA ARG A 65 -14.34 -7.05 -2.34
C ARG A 65 -14.64 -7.42 -3.79
N GLU A 66 -13.61 -7.52 -4.62
CA GLU A 66 -13.73 -7.93 -6.03
C GLU A 66 -13.82 -9.46 -6.20
N GLY A 67 -13.86 -10.24 -5.11
CA GLY A 67 -13.98 -11.69 -5.17
C GLY A 67 -12.74 -12.40 -5.72
N ILE A 68 -11.57 -11.75 -5.67
CA ILE A 68 -10.29 -12.35 -6.07
C ILE A 68 -9.79 -13.24 -4.93
N GLU A 69 -9.42 -14.47 -5.26
CA GLU A 69 -8.90 -15.43 -4.28
C GLU A 69 -7.58 -14.96 -3.66
N LEU A 70 -7.47 -15.09 -2.35
CA LEU A 70 -6.32 -14.70 -1.55
C LEU A 70 -5.96 -15.79 -0.54
N PRO A 71 -4.70 -15.88 -0.11
CA PRO A 71 -4.34 -16.64 1.07
C PRO A 71 -5.16 -16.15 2.27
N ARG A 72 -5.64 -17.09 3.10
CA ARG A 72 -6.26 -16.75 4.39
C ARG A 72 -5.30 -15.89 5.21
N PHE A 73 -5.78 -14.78 5.74
CA PHE A 73 -4.97 -13.81 6.48
C PHE A 73 -5.73 -13.25 7.67
N ALA A 74 -5.00 -12.63 8.60
CA ALA A 74 -5.53 -11.82 9.68
C ALA A 74 -4.63 -10.59 9.86
N ILE A 75 -5.21 -9.48 10.33
CA ILE A 75 -4.49 -8.22 10.51
C ILE A 75 -4.21 -8.04 12.00
N LEU A 76 -2.94 -8.00 12.38
CA LEU A 76 -2.52 -7.62 13.72
C LEU A 76 -2.19 -6.12 13.75
N ASP A 77 -3.08 -5.31 14.31
CA ASP A 77 -2.92 -3.86 14.40
C ASP A 77 -2.40 -3.47 15.78
N ARG A 78 -1.08 -3.51 15.96
CA ARG A 78 -0.41 -3.28 17.26
C ARG A 78 -0.68 -1.89 17.85
N ASP A 79 -0.99 -0.91 17.02
CA ASP A 79 -1.25 0.47 17.43
C ASP A 79 -2.74 0.77 17.72
N SER A 80 -3.62 -0.22 17.47
CA SER A 80 -5.05 -0.04 17.68
C SER A 80 -5.40 0.29 19.12
N LYS A 81 -6.31 1.23 19.34
CA LYS A 81 -6.86 1.48 20.69
C LYS A 81 -7.72 0.31 21.19
N ASP A 82 -8.27 -0.46 20.25
CA ASP A 82 -9.07 -1.65 20.51
C ASP A 82 -8.16 -2.84 20.89
N PRO A 83 -8.25 -3.38 22.12
CA PRO A 83 -7.47 -4.56 22.51
C PRO A 83 -7.72 -5.79 21.64
N SER A 84 -8.93 -5.95 21.09
CA SER A 84 -9.29 -7.13 20.30
C SER A 84 -8.59 -7.21 18.94
N LYS A 85 -8.02 -6.10 18.47
CA LYS A 85 -7.25 -6.01 17.22
C LYS A 85 -5.75 -6.25 17.42
N ARG A 86 -5.33 -6.40 18.67
CA ARG A 86 -3.94 -6.55 19.12
C ARG A 86 -3.64 -7.93 19.70
N GLU A 87 -4.61 -8.85 19.63
CA GLU A 87 -4.47 -10.16 20.23
C GLU A 87 -3.53 -11.02 19.38
N LEU A 88 -2.38 -11.35 19.94
CA LEU A 88 -1.42 -12.30 19.40
C LEU A 88 -1.07 -13.32 20.49
N ILE A 89 -1.28 -14.59 20.18
CA ILE A 89 -0.81 -15.71 20.99
C ILE A 89 0.16 -16.52 20.14
N GLU A 90 1.39 -16.69 20.63
CA GLU A 90 2.42 -17.49 19.98
C GLU A 90 2.57 -18.83 20.70
N GLY A 91 2.47 -19.92 19.95
CA GLY A 91 2.81 -21.26 20.39
C GLY A 91 4.05 -21.78 19.68
N GLU A 92 4.44 -23.02 19.95
CA GLU A 92 5.62 -23.65 19.33
C GLU A 92 5.47 -23.78 17.80
N ASP A 93 4.32 -24.28 17.34
CA ASP A 93 4.05 -24.57 15.91
C ASP A 93 2.88 -23.76 15.31
N HIS A 94 2.42 -22.71 15.99
CA HIS A 94 1.34 -21.86 15.49
C HIS A 94 1.35 -20.46 16.09
N VAL A 95 0.61 -19.55 15.45
CA VAL A 95 0.19 -18.28 16.03
C VAL A 95 -1.32 -18.14 15.97
N LYS A 96 -1.91 -17.39 16.88
CA LYS A 96 -3.33 -17.03 16.86
C LYS A 96 -3.46 -15.51 16.89
N VAL A 97 -4.03 -14.95 15.82
CA VAL A 97 -4.20 -13.51 15.61
C VAL A 97 -5.68 -13.17 15.64
N ASN A 98 -6.12 -12.37 16.61
CA ASN A 98 -7.52 -11.95 16.79
C ASN A 98 -8.52 -13.12 16.65
N GLY A 99 -8.25 -14.22 17.38
CA GLY A 99 -9.07 -15.43 17.31
C GLY A 99 -8.71 -16.45 16.22
N VAL A 100 -7.94 -16.06 15.18
CA VAL A 100 -7.65 -16.90 14.01
C VAL A 100 -6.30 -17.60 14.12
N THR A 101 -6.29 -18.94 14.09
CA THR A 101 -5.06 -19.74 14.17
C THR A 101 -4.37 -19.94 12.81
N PHE A 102 -3.05 -19.82 12.79
CA PHE A 102 -2.16 -20.12 11.67
C PHE A 102 -1.08 -21.07 12.17
N ASN A 103 -1.10 -22.32 11.69
CA ASN A 103 -0.02 -23.27 11.95
C ASN A 103 1.15 -22.99 11.02
N LYS A 104 2.37 -23.36 11.42
CA LYS A 104 3.52 -23.31 10.53
C LYS A 104 3.34 -24.30 9.35
N PRO A 105 3.79 -23.95 8.13
CA PRO A 105 4.40 -22.67 7.80
C PRO A 105 3.38 -21.54 7.60
N PHE A 106 3.71 -20.34 8.07
CA PHE A 106 2.92 -19.12 7.81
C PHE A 106 3.81 -17.93 7.41
N VAL A 107 3.20 -16.91 6.80
CA VAL A 107 3.90 -15.72 6.29
C VAL A 107 3.50 -14.50 7.12
N GLU A 108 4.50 -13.78 7.63
CA GLU A 108 4.31 -12.46 8.25
C GLU A 108 4.77 -11.37 7.28
N LYS A 109 3.94 -10.34 7.09
CA LYS A 109 4.23 -9.20 6.22
C LYS A 109 3.99 -7.89 6.99
N PRO A 110 4.90 -6.92 6.92
CA PRO A 110 4.62 -5.55 7.36
C PRO A 110 3.41 -4.98 6.64
N VAL A 111 2.61 -4.17 7.34
CA VAL A 111 1.42 -3.52 6.75
C VAL A 111 1.78 -2.55 5.63
N LEU A 112 2.94 -1.89 5.74
CA LEU A 112 3.50 -1.02 4.71
C LEU A 112 3.96 -1.87 3.52
N ALA A 113 3.38 -1.65 2.35
CA ALA A 113 3.66 -2.44 1.15
C ALA A 113 5.09 -2.23 0.61
N GLU A 114 5.67 -1.05 0.85
CA GLU A 114 7.07 -0.72 0.53
C GLU A 114 8.08 -1.36 1.51
N ASP A 115 7.60 -1.88 2.64
CA ASP A 115 8.44 -2.68 3.53
C ASP A 115 8.44 -4.14 3.06
N HIS A 116 9.61 -4.56 2.61
CA HIS A 116 9.87 -5.88 2.02
C HIS A 116 10.46 -6.88 3.02
N ASN A 117 10.51 -6.56 4.32
CA ASN A 117 10.94 -7.48 5.38
C ASN A 117 9.85 -8.53 5.67
N ILE A 118 9.69 -9.48 4.73
CA ILE A 118 8.72 -10.56 4.80
C ILE A 118 9.38 -11.79 5.42
N TYR A 119 8.72 -12.36 6.43
CA TYR A 119 9.20 -13.55 7.13
C TYR A 119 8.33 -14.76 6.85
N ILE A 120 8.94 -15.93 6.83
CA ILE A 120 8.27 -17.24 6.77
C ILE A 120 8.75 -18.02 7.99
N TYR A 121 7.79 -18.56 8.74
CA TYR A 121 8.02 -19.32 9.97
C TYR A 121 7.57 -20.76 9.79
#